data_AF-A0A3L8QYF9-F1
#
_entry.id   AF-A0A3L8QYF9-F1
#
_cell.length_a   1.000
_cell.length_b   1.000
_cell.length_c   1.000
_cell.angle_alpha   90.00
_cell.angle_beta   90.00
_cell.angle_gamma   90.00
#
_symmetry.space_group_name_H-M   'P 1'
#
loop_
_entity.id
_entity.type
_entity.pdbx_description
1 polymer ?
#
loop_
_entity_poly.entity_id
_entity_poly.type
_entity_poly.pdbx_seq_one_letter_code
_entity_poly.pdbx_strand_id
1 'polypeptide(L)'
;MSHKRVPKRKIVFAGAGAAAVAAAAIILPNANASQDDKAEAAQPKKVDAASAADIAAELASQLGEAFGGAYYDKDKQQVIVNVVGDNNNVNVQVKSAGAVARKVDNSTKALQTAAKTLKTKATIPGTSWSVDPKTNELRVTADSTVTGAKWDTLESTVKSLGDGMATLKKSTGEFKPFVAGGDAIFGGGARCSLGFNVTTDSGAPAFLTAGHCGVAAEQWSDSQNGAAIGTVQDATFPGDGDFALVTYDDANTEAPSTVNTGDQTVDITAAGEATVGQQVQRMGSTTGLNDGSVTGLDATVNYPEGTVSGLIQTDVCAEPGDSGGPLFSADGQAIGLTSGGSGDCTSGGETFFQPVTTALEAVGAQIGDGGAAGGGGAADDAGAAGGDAADGSGAAGDGAGADGAGGAADNG
;
A
#
# COMPACT_ATOMS: atom_id res chain seq x y z
N MET A 1 6.76 66.90 30.96
CA MET A 1 7.03 67.46 32.30
C MET A 1 5.79 67.26 33.17
N SER A 2 6.03 66.88 34.42
CA SER A 2 5.08 66.43 35.45
C SER A 2 4.03 67.49 35.81
N HIS A 3 2.81 67.07 36.17
CA HIS A 3 2.21 67.32 37.50
C HIS A 3 0.80 66.71 37.66
N LYS A 4 0.64 65.97 38.76
CA LYS A 4 -0.62 65.48 39.37
C LYS A 4 -1.66 66.58 39.59
N ARG A 5 -2.95 66.24 39.39
CA ARG A 5 -4.06 66.76 40.21
C ARG A 5 -5.09 65.66 40.48
N VAL A 6 -5.39 65.45 41.75
CA VAL A 6 -6.54 64.69 42.29
C VAL A 6 -7.63 65.72 42.63
N PRO A 7 -8.93 65.39 42.48
CA PRO A 7 -9.82 65.62 43.61
C PRO A 7 -10.83 64.48 43.88
N LYS A 8 -11.35 64.55 45.12
CA LYS A 8 -12.02 63.54 45.94
C LYS A 8 -13.53 63.48 45.72
N ARG A 9 -14.13 62.31 46.00
CA ARG A 9 -15.31 62.07 46.90
C ARG A 9 -15.74 60.60 46.76
N LYS A 10 -15.38 59.73 47.72
CA LYS A 10 -16.26 59.18 48.78
C LYS A 10 -17.70 58.89 48.32
N ILE A 11 -18.09 57.62 48.32
CA ILE A 11 -19.27 57.06 49.01
C ILE A 11 -19.06 55.55 49.14
N VAL A 12 -19.17 55.08 50.39
CA VAL A 12 -19.30 53.67 50.79
C VAL A 12 -20.79 53.37 50.78
N PHE A 13 -21.24 52.26 50.20
CA PHE A 13 -22.35 51.46 50.74
C PHE A 13 -22.23 50.00 50.29
N ALA A 14 -22.54 49.14 51.25
CA ALA A 14 -22.52 47.69 51.22
C ALA A 14 -23.49 47.09 50.19
N GLY A 15 -23.14 45.91 49.68
CA GLY A 15 -24.04 45.07 48.88
C GLY A 15 -23.41 43.70 48.66
N ALA A 16 -24.03 42.67 49.25
CA ALA A 16 -23.60 41.28 49.22
C ALA A 16 -23.61 40.70 47.80
N GLY A 17 -22.65 39.83 47.51
CA GLY A 17 -22.56 39.05 46.29
C GLY A 17 -21.43 38.03 46.42
N ALA A 18 -21.73 36.92 47.08
CA ALA A 18 -20.81 35.83 47.32
C ALA A 18 -20.35 35.20 45.99
N ALA A 19 -19.06 35.30 45.69
CA ALA A 19 -18.42 34.46 44.70
C ALA A 19 -18.20 33.07 45.31
N ALA A 20 -19.00 32.10 44.88
CA ALA A 20 -18.78 30.69 45.17
C ALA A 20 -17.57 30.19 44.36
N VAL A 21 -16.42 30.07 45.02
CA VAL A 21 -15.37 29.14 44.60
C VAL A 21 -15.53 27.92 45.49
N ALA A 22 -16.14 26.87 44.94
CA ALA A 22 -16.26 25.59 45.62
C ALA A 22 -14.87 24.95 45.73
N ALA A 23 -14.50 24.61 46.97
CA ALA A 23 -13.32 23.84 47.30
C ALA A 23 -13.54 22.34 47.03
N ALA A 24 -12.47 21.65 46.63
CA ALA A 24 -12.23 20.27 47.04
C ALA A 24 -10.71 20.06 47.17
N ALA A 25 -10.26 20.03 48.42
CA ALA A 25 -8.91 19.67 48.84
C ALA A 25 -8.82 18.14 49.02
N ILE A 26 -7.63 17.55 48.86
CA ILE A 26 -7.10 16.42 49.68
C ILE A 26 -5.56 16.51 49.62
N ILE A 27 -4.95 17.21 50.58
CA ILE A 27 -4.19 16.71 51.76
C ILE A 27 -2.82 16.08 51.44
N LEU A 28 -1.76 16.87 51.64
CA LEU A 28 -0.54 16.44 52.33
C LEU A 28 -0.55 17.19 53.67
N PRO A 29 -0.29 16.53 54.81
CA PRO A 29 1.10 16.37 55.20
C PRO A 29 1.40 15.07 55.93
N ASN A 30 2.61 14.55 55.72
CA ASN A 30 3.46 14.05 56.80
C ASN A 30 4.90 14.04 56.31
N ALA A 31 5.68 15.00 56.81
CA ALA A 31 7.11 14.83 56.96
C ALA A 31 7.32 13.96 58.21
N ASN A 32 7.62 12.68 58.00
CA ASN A 32 8.34 11.86 58.95
C ASN A 32 9.67 11.49 58.28
N ALA A 33 10.76 11.97 58.86
CA ALA A 33 12.08 11.42 58.60
C ALA A 33 12.18 10.09 59.34
N SER A 34 12.04 8.98 58.62
CA SER A 34 12.75 7.75 58.92
C SER A 34 13.75 7.53 57.79
N GLN A 35 15.04 7.59 58.13
CA GLN A 35 16.07 6.99 57.31
C GLN A 35 15.78 5.48 57.21
N ASP A 36 16.17 4.92 56.07
CA ASP A 36 15.99 3.54 55.62
C ASP A 36 14.59 3.21 55.10
N ASP A 37 14.34 3.59 53.84
CA ASP A 37 13.88 2.63 52.83
C ASP A 37 14.23 3.15 51.42
N LYS A 38 14.79 2.25 50.62
CA LYS A 38 15.38 2.51 49.31
C LYS A 38 14.38 3.22 48.39
N ALA A 39 14.82 4.23 47.65
CA ALA A 39 14.10 4.71 46.47
C ALA A 39 13.79 3.49 45.60
N GLU A 40 12.55 3.03 45.62
CA GLU A 40 12.12 1.88 44.86
C GLU A 40 12.23 2.30 43.39
N ALA A 41 13.25 1.79 42.70
CA ALA A 41 13.56 2.17 41.34
C ALA A 41 12.31 1.95 40.49
N ALA A 42 11.82 3.01 39.83
CA ALA A 42 10.65 2.95 38.97
C ALA A 42 10.74 1.71 38.06
N GLN A 43 9.77 0.80 38.20
CA GLN A 43 9.74 -0.45 37.45
C GLN A 43 9.35 -0.17 35.99
N PRO A 44 9.90 -0.90 35.01
CA PRO A 44 9.52 -0.74 33.61
C PRO A 44 8.03 -0.98 33.41
N LYS A 45 7.39 -0.14 32.59
CA LYS A 45 5.95 -0.20 32.30
C LYS A 45 5.70 -1.06 31.06
N LYS A 46 4.58 -1.78 31.07
CA LYS A 46 4.05 -2.40 29.85
C LYS A 46 3.34 -1.35 29.01
N VAL A 47 3.63 -1.32 27.71
CA VAL A 47 3.08 -0.37 26.75
C VAL A 47 2.76 -1.09 25.43
N ASP A 48 1.86 -0.53 24.63
CA ASP A 48 1.68 -0.95 23.24
C ASP A 48 2.80 -0.39 22.34
N ALA A 49 2.85 -0.86 21.09
CA ALA A 49 3.88 -0.47 20.14
C ALA A 49 3.82 1.01 19.73
N ALA A 50 2.63 1.62 19.71
CA ALA A 50 2.46 3.03 19.36
C ALA A 50 3.04 3.92 20.47
N SER A 51 2.62 3.68 21.71
CA SER A 51 3.14 4.36 22.91
C SER A 51 4.64 4.15 23.08
N ALA A 52 5.16 2.97 22.67
CA ALA A 52 6.59 2.70 22.69
C ALA A 52 7.39 3.64 21.78
N ALA A 53 6.84 4.02 20.61
CA ALA A 53 7.47 4.96 19.69
C ALA A 53 7.54 6.37 20.30
N ASP A 54 6.46 6.83 20.94
CA ASP A 54 6.41 8.13 21.60
C ASP A 54 7.43 8.24 22.74
N ILE A 55 7.50 7.21 23.60
CA ILE A 55 8.48 7.14 24.70
C ILE A 55 9.92 7.16 24.15
N ALA A 56 10.17 6.41 23.08
CA ALA A 56 11.48 6.37 22.44
C ALA A 56 11.88 7.75 21.86
N ALA A 57 10.95 8.45 21.21
CA ALA A 57 11.20 9.77 20.65
C ALA A 57 11.49 10.83 21.74
N GLU A 58 10.72 10.82 22.83
CA GLU A 58 10.95 11.72 23.96
C GLU A 58 12.31 11.48 24.61
N LEU A 59 12.65 10.21 24.88
CA LEU A 59 13.95 9.85 25.45
C LEU A 59 15.10 10.15 24.50
N ALA A 60 14.91 10.01 23.18
CA ALA A 60 15.94 10.41 22.22
C ALA A 60 16.28 11.91 22.35
N SER A 61 15.27 12.77 22.52
CA SER A 61 15.44 14.21 22.72
C SER A 61 16.12 14.53 24.06
N GLN A 62 15.66 13.91 25.14
CA GLN A 62 16.16 14.19 26.49
C GLN A 62 17.60 13.70 26.71
N LEU A 63 17.93 12.52 26.18
CA LEU A 63 19.21 11.86 26.44
C LEU A 63 20.33 12.33 25.51
N GLY A 64 19.99 12.94 24.36
CA GLY A 64 20.95 13.53 23.43
C GLY A 64 22.06 12.54 23.04
N GLU A 65 23.32 12.91 23.27
CA GLU A 65 24.48 12.09 22.87
C GLU A 65 24.57 10.74 23.58
N ALA A 66 23.91 10.57 24.73
CA ALA A 66 23.86 9.30 25.45
C ALA A 66 22.90 8.29 24.79
N PHE A 67 22.03 8.71 23.86
CA PHE A 67 21.04 7.84 23.24
C PHE A 67 21.64 6.96 22.13
N GLY A 68 21.56 5.64 22.29
CA GLY A 68 22.03 4.62 21.34
C GLY A 68 20.93 3.96 20.51
N GLY A 69 19.74 4.56 20.44
CA GLY A 69 18.56 3.98 19.80
C GLY A 69 17.61 3.31 20.80
N ALA A 70 16.44 2.89 20.32
CA ALA A 70 15.47 2.17 21.13
C ALA A 70 14.75 1.11 20.29
N TYR A 71 14.20 0.09 20.95
CA TYR A 71 13.35 -0.91 20.32
C TYR A 71 12.26 -1.39 21.27
N TYR A 72 11.16 -1.85 20.70
CA TYR A 72 10.07 -2.47 21.43
C TYR A 72 10.31 -3.99 21.57
N ASP A 73 10.34 -4.49 22.80
CA ASP A 73 10.34 -5.92 23.13
C ASP A 73 8.88 -6.38 23.20
N LYS A 74 8.41 -7.04 22.14
CA LYS A 74 7.01 -7.50 22.00
C LYS A 74 6.61 -8.50 23.09
N ASP A 75 7.53 -9.38 23.47
CA ASP A 75 7.24 -10.45 24.44
C ASP A 75 7.07 -9.87 25.85
N LYS A 76 7.88 -8.85 26.19
CA LYS A 76 7.77 -8.15 27.48
C LYS A 76 6.80 -6.97 27.45
N GLN A 77 6.38 -6.54 26.27
CA GLN A 77 5.63 -5.31 26.02
C GLN A 77 6.34 -4.07 26.58
N GLN A 78 7.65 -3.97 26.39
CA GLN A 78 8.49 -2.95 27.02
C GLN A 78 9.35 -2.22 26.00
N VAL A 79 9.64 -0.94 26.27
CA VAL A 79 10.62 -0.16 25.50
C VAL A 79 12.00 -0.43 26.07
N ILE A 80 12.92 -0.89 25.23
CA ILE A 80 14.34 -0.99 25.57
C ILE A 80 15.05 0.21 24.94
N VAL A 81 15.73 0.99 25.76
CA VAL A 81 16.48 2.18 25.35
C VAL A 81 17.96 1.92 25.53
N ASN A 82 18.67 1.97 24.43
CA ASN A 82 20.12 1.86 24.42
C ASN A 82 20.73 3.15 24.94
N VAL A 83 21.65 3.03 25.89
CA VAL A 83 22.35 4.15 26.49
C VAL A 83 23.86 3.92 26.46
N VAL A 84 24.61 4.96 26.14
CA VAL A 84 26.08 4.92 26.07
C VAL A 84 26.67 5.46 27.37
N GLY A 85 27.71 4.78 27.86
CA GLY A 85 28.42 5.13 29.08
C GLY A 85 27.71 4.71 30.37
N ASP A 86 28.33 5.00 31.52
CA ASP A 86 27.82 4.65 32.86
C ASP A 86 27.30 5.88 33.61
N ASN A 87 26.34 6.58 33.00
CA ASN A 87 25.70 7.74 33.64
C ASN A 87 24.46 7.30 34.42
N ASN A 88 24.57 7.24 35.75
CA ASN A 88 23.46 6.90 36.63
C ASN A 88 22.22 7.80 36.42
N ASN A 89 22.40 9.07 36.05
CA ASN A 89 21.29 9.98 35.81
C ASN A 89 20.52 9.63 34.52
N VAL A 90 21.22 9.17 33.47
CA VAL A 90 20.59 8.71 32.22
C VAL A 90 19.76 7.46 32.48
N ASN A 91 20.29 6.50 33.25
CA ASN A 91 19.54 5.30 33.64
C ASN A 91 18.29 5.63 34.48
N VAL A 92 18.37 6.63 35.36
CA VAL A 92 17.22 7.11 36.14
C VAL A 92 16.17 7.75 35.23
N GLN A 93 16.58 8.57 34.25
CA GLN A 93 15.67 9.19 33.28
C GLN A 93 14.92 8.14 32.45
N VAL A 94 15.63 7.16 31.89
CA VAL A 94 15.01 6.05 31.13
C VAL A 94 13.99 5.28 31.98
N LYS A 95 14.36 4.93 33.22
CA LYS A 95 13.44 4.22 34.14
C LYS A 95 12.24 5.07 34.54
N SER A 96 12.43 6.37 34.73
CA SER A 96 11.33 7.30 35.08
C SER A 96 10.29 7.42 33.96
N ALA A 97 10.71 7.27 32.71
CA ALA A 97 9.83 7.19 31.55
C ALA A 97 9.16 5.80 31.39
N GLY A 98 9.45 4.85 32.28
CA GLY A 98 8.90 3.49 32.23
C GLY A 98 9.61 2.56 31.25
N ALA A 99 10.77 2.96 30.71
CA ALA A 99 11.57 2.16 29.79
C ALA A 99 12.69 1.39 30.51
N VAL A 100 13.27 0.40 29.83
CA VAL A 100 14.41 -0.38 30.29
C VAL A 100 15.69 0.20 29.68
N ALA A 101 16.62 0.67 30.51
CA ALA A 101 17.93 1.08 30.05
C ALA A 101 18.79 -0.14 29.73
N ARG A 102 19.37 -0.18 28.52
CA ARG A 102 20.35 -1.17 28.11
C ARG A 102 21.66 -0.47 27.75
N LYS A 103 22.73 -0.81 28.45
CA LYS A 103 24.05 -0.27 28.13
C LYS A 103 24.54 -0.81 26.78
N VAL A 104 25.05 0.07 25.93
CA VAL A 104 25.65 -0.26 24.64
C VAL A 104 26.87 0.63 24.34
N ASP A 105 27.61 0.30 23.30
CA ASP A 105 28.85 0.99 22.95
C ASP A 105 28.65 2.15 21.96
N ASN A 106 27.67 2.05 21.05
CA ASN A 106 27.47 3.02 19.98
C ASN A 106 26.28 3.93 20.25
N SER A 107 26.52 5.25 20.19
CA SER A 107 25.45 6.23 20.19
C SER A 107 24.80 6.31 18.81
N THR A 108 23.58 6.85 18.75
CA THR A 108 22.89 7.12 17.49
C THR A 108 23.73 8.02 16.58
N LYS A 109 24.42 9.01 17.16
CA LYS A 109 25.32 9.92 16.43
C LYS A 109 26.55 9.19 15.86
N ALA A 110 27.11 8.23 16.59
CA ALA A 110 28.21 7.40 16.10
C ALA A 110 27.75 6.52 14.92
N LEU A 111 26.61 5.84 15.07
CA LEU A 111 26.01 5.00 14.01
C LEU A 111 25.67 5.81 12.75
N GLN A 112 25.14 7.03 12.90
CA GLN A 112 24.88 7.95 11.78
C GLN A 112 26.18 8.40 11.09
N THR A 113 27.27 8.59 11.84
CA THR A 113 28.58 8.96 11.28
C THR A 113 29.18 7.78 10.49
N ALA A 114 29.04 6.55 11.00
CA ALA A 114 29.41 5.34 10.29
C ALA A 114 28.58 5.16 9.00
N ALA A 115 27.27 5.39 9.05
CA ALA A 115 26.39 5.33 7.88
C ALA A 115 26.77 6.37 6.81
N LYS A 116 27.19 7.58 7.21
CA LYS A 116 27.74 8.60 6.28
C LYS A 116 29.05 8.16 5.64
N THR A 117 29.88 7.40 6.35
CA THR A 117 31.11 6.83 5.79
C THR A 117 30.78 5.77 4.74
N LEU A 118 29.82 4.87 5.00
CA LEU A 118 29.31 3.92 4.01
C LEU A 118 28.75 4.64 2.78
N LYS A 119 27.92 5.67 2.99
CA LYS A 119 27.39 6.49 1.88
C LYS A 119 28.49 7.11 1.02
N THR A 120 29.55 7.62 1.64
CA THR A 120 30.65 8.27 0.92
C THR A 120 31.55 7.27 0.17
N LYS A 121 31.81 6.10 0.75
CA LYS A 121 32.87 5.18 0.28
C LYS A 121 32.37 3.88 -0.34
N ALA A 122 31.13 3.50 -0.09
CA ALA A 122 30.58 2.18 -0.40
C ALA A 122 29.13 2.23 -0.96
N THR A 123 28.76 3.35 -1.60
CA THR A 123 27.55 3.40 -2.44
C THR A 123 27.82 2.61 -3.71
N ILE A 124 27.48 1.32 -3.67
CA ILE A 124 27.67 0.34 -4.73
C ILE A 124 26.29 -0.22 -5.06
N PRO A 125 25.86 -0.29 -6.34
CA PRO A 125 24.60 -0.94 -6.70
C PRO A 125 24.54 -2.37 -6.13
N GLY A 126 23.41 -2.73 -5.53
CA GLY A 126 23.23 -4.01 -4.83
C GLY A 126 23.61 -4.01 -3.35
N THR A 127 23.83 -2.84 -2.72
CA THR A 127 24.09 -2.74 -1.26
C THR A 127 22.99 -1.97 -0.53
N SER A 128 22.81 -2.29 0.75
CA SER A 128 21.92 -1.58 1.67
C SER A 128 22.54 -1.52 3.06
N TRP A 129 22.14 -0.54 3.87
CA TRP A 129 22.48 -0.52 5.28
C TRP A 129 21.39 0.12 6.15
N SER A 130 21.23 -0.41 7.37
CA SER A 130 20.28 0.08 8.37
C SER A 130 20.88 0.05 9.77
N VAL A 131 20.32 0.82 10.70
CA VAL A 131 20.66 0.73 12.12
C VAL A 131 19.82 -0.35 12.76
N ASP A 132 20.47 -1.32 13.43
CA ASP A 132 19.79 -2.32 14.25
C ASP A 132 19.93 -1.96 15.73
N PRO A 133 18.88 -1.40 16.36
CA PRO A 133 18.91 -1.05 17.78
C PRO A 133 18.98 -2.28 18.69
N LYS A 134 18.71 -3.52 18.23
CA LYS A 134 18.86 -4.72 19.06
C LYS A 134 20.31 -5.14 19.17
N THR A 135 21.10 -5.06 18.11
CA THR A 135 22.56 -5.32 18.22
C THR A 135 23.40 -4.07 18.45
N ASN A 136 22.80 -2.88 18.32
CA ASN A 136 23.49 -1.59 18.41
C ASN A 136 24.60 -1.42 17.35
N GLU A 137 24.35 -1.94 16.15
CA GLU A 137 25.27 -1.93 15.01
C GLU A 137 24.55 -1.50 13.75
N LEU A 138 25.32 -1.11 12.72
CA LEU A 138 24.81 -1.07 11.36
C LEU A 138 24.72 -2.48 10.77
N ARG A 139 23.60 -2.81 10.13
CA ARG A 139 23.47 -3.99 9.29
C ARG A 139 23.75 -3.58 7.87
N VAL A 140 24.83 -4.07 7.29
CA VAL A 140 25.18 -3.87 5.88
C VAL A 140 24.87 -5.16 5.15
N THR A 141 24.06 -5.08 4.10
CA THR A 141 23.75 -6.22 3.25
C THR A 141 24.19 -5.93 1.83
N ALA A 142 24.78 -6.92 1.18
CA ALA A 142 25.07 -6.87 -0.25
C ALA A 142 24.39 -8.05 -0.94
N ASP A 143 23.82 -7.80 -2.10
CA ASP A 143 23.14 -8.80 -2.91
C ASP A 143 24.14 -9.70 -3.67
N SER A 144 23.62 -10.63 -4.47
CA SER A 144 24.43 -11.61 -5.21
C SER A 144 25.35 -10.98 -6.27
N THR A 145 25.02 -9.78 -6.78
CA THR A 145 25.76 -9.10 -7.86
C THR A 145 27.04 -8.40 -7.36
N VAL A 146 27.10 -8.10 -6.06
CA VAL A 146 28.25 -7.41 -5.44
C VAL A 146 29.40 -8.41 -5.23
N THR A 147 30.28 -8.52 -6.22
CA THR A 147 31.39 -9.50 -6.27
C THR A 147 32.73 -8.81 -6.56
N GLY A 148 33.84 -9.55 -6.38
CA GLY A 148 35.20 -9.09 -6.70
C GLY A 148 35.56 -7.77 -6.02
N ALA A 149 36.13 -6.84 -6.78
CA ALA A 149 36.59 -5.54 -6.27
C ALA A 149 35.48 -4.71 -5.59
N LYS A 150 34.21 -4.87 -6.00
CA LYS A 150 33.06 -4.23 -5.33
C LYS A 150 32.87 -4.78 -3.92
N TRP A 151 32.94 -6.11 -3.77
CA TRP A 151 32.88 -6.77 -2.47
C TRP A 151 34.06 -6.35 -1.58
N ASP A 152 35.28 -6.36 -2.11
CA ASP A 152 36.49 -5.96 -1.35
C ASP A 152 36.41 -4.51 -0.86
N THR A 153 35.87 -3.60 -1.67
CA THR A 153 35.65 -2.20 -1.29
C THR A 153 34.62 -2.07 -0.17
N LEU A 154 33.50 -2.80 -0.26
CA LEU A 154 32.47 -2.82 0.78
C LEU A 154 33.02 -3.41 2.09
N GLU A 155 33.68 -4.56 2.01
CA GLU A 155 34.24 -5.26 3.16
C GLU A 155 35.33 -4.43 3.86
N SER A 156 36.25 -3.83 3.10
CA SER A 156 37.28 -2.95 3.66
C SER A 156 36.69 -1.68 4.27
N THR A 157 35.64 -1.11 3.68
CA THR A 157 34.94 0.04 4.27
C THR A 157 34.29 -0.34 5.59
N VAL A 158 33.58 -1.47 5.66
CA VAL A 158 32.98 -1.99 6.91
C VAL A 158 34.05 -2.22 7.97
N LYS A 159 35.17 -2.87 7.64
CA LYS A 159 36.30 -3.08 8.56
C LYS A 159 36.89 -1.75 9.07
N SER A 160 36.93 -0.71 8.23
CA SER A 160 37.45 0.61 8.63
C SER A 160 36.59 1.35 9.65
N LEU A 161 35.34 0.92 9.86
CA LEU A 161 34.44 1.50 10.87
C LEU A 161 34.78 1.04 12.30
N GLY A 162 35.56 -0.02 12.44
CA GLY A 162 35.93 -0.63 13.72
C GLY A 162 35.01 -1.76 14.16
N ASP A 163 35.51 -2.56 15.10
CA ASP A 163 34.80 -3.72 15.65
C ASP A 163 33.53 -3.26 16.39
N GLY A 164 32.43 -4.00 16.20
CA GLY A 164 31.14 -3.70 16.85
C GLY A 164 30.42 -2.46 16.32
N MET A 165 30.84 -1.87 15.18
CA MET A 165 30.12 -0.75 14.55
C MET A 165 29.17 -1.21 13.45
N ALA A 166 29.56 -2.22 12.66
CA ALA A 166 28.79 -2.70 11.53
C ALA A 166 29.03 -4.20 11.28
N THR A 167 27.97 -4.89 10.85
CA THR A 167 28.04 -6.27 10.35
C THR A 167 27.80 -6.28 8.86
N LEU A 168 28.50 -7.15 8.13
CA LEU A 168 28.33 -7.35 6.69
C LEU A 168 27.75 -8.74 6.42
N LYS A 169 26.63 -8.78 5.69
CA LYS A 169 25.98 -10.01 5.24
C LYS A 169 25.89 -10.03 3.72
N LYS A 170 26.11 -11.20 3.12
CA LYS A 170 25.75 -11.44 1.72
C LYS A 170 24.37 -12.07 1.63
N SER A 171 23.51 -11.51 0.78
CA SER A 171 22.23 -12.09 0.39
C SER A 171 22.42 -13.07 -0.77
N THR A 172 21.49 -14.01 -0.90
CA THR A 172 21.50 -15.01 -1.98
C THR A 172 20.88 -14.47 -3.29
N GLY A 173 19.98 -13.50 -3.21
CA GLY A 173 19.32 -12.86 -4.36
C GLY A 173 19.94 -11.51 -4.75
N GLU A 174 19.50 -10.96 -5.89
CA GLU A 174 19.79 -9.59 -6.35
C GLU A 174 18.74 -8.62 -5.78
N PHE A 175 19.14 -7.40 -5.40
CA PHE A 175 18.18 -6.37 -5.02
C PHE A 175 17.54 -5.79 -6.28
N LYS A 176 16.23 -5.95 -6.39
CA LYS A 176 15.43 -5.37 -7.47
C LYS A 176 14.24 -4.62 -6.86
N PRO A 177 13.78 -3.53 -7.49
CA PRO A 177 12.43 -3.06 -7.25
C PRO A 177 11.45 -4.21 -7.45
N PHE A 178 10.41 -4.30 -6.62
CA PHE A 178 9.34 -5.26 -6.83
C PHE A 178 8.57 -4.88 -8.11
N VAL A 179 8.06 -5.89 -8.82
CA VAL A 179 7.22 -5.67 -10.00
C VAL A 179 5.89 -5.05 -9.55
N ALA A 180 5.50 -3.96 -10.20
CA ALA A 180 4.27 -3.24 -9.95
C ALA A 180 3.39 -3.19 -11.20
N GLY A 181 2.15 -2.72 -11.05
CA GLY A 181 1.24 -2.53 -12.16
C GLY A 181 1.85 -1.62 -13.22
N GLY A 182 1.74 -2.02 -14.48
CA GLY A 182 2.32 -1.34 -15.63
C GLY A 182 3.70 -1.82 -16.06
N ASP A 183 4.43 -2.56 -15.20
CA ASP A 183 5.75 -3.08 -15.54
C ASP A 183 5.68 -4.17 -16.61
N ALA A 184 6.76 -4.34 -17.37
CA ALA A 184 6.84 -5.36 -18.42
C ALA A 184 6.93 -6.76 -17.84
N ILE A 185 6.16 -7.69 -18.38
CA ILE A 185 6.30 -9.12 -18.16
C ILE A 185 6.55 -9.84 -19.49
N PHE A 186 7.31 -10.93 -19.45
CA PHE A 186 7.77 -11.68 -20.63
C PHE A 186 7.49 -13.18 -20.48
N GLY A 187 6.89 -13.79 -21.49
CA GLY A 187 6.54 -15.21 -21.49
C GLY A 187 6.19 -15.68 -22.90
N GLY A 188 6.56 -16.92 -23.28
CA GLY A 188 6.21 -17.48 -24.60
C GLY A 188 6.74 -16.72 -25.82
N GLY A 189 7.75 -15.85 -25.64
CA GLY A 189 8.22 -14.92 -26.68
C GLY A 189 7.39 -13.65 -26.83
N ALA A 190 6.32 -13.50 -26.04
CA ALA A 190 5.50 -12.30 -25.95
C ALA A 190 5.96 -11.36 -24.83
N ARG A 191 5.53 -10.11 -24.96
CA ARG A 191 5.63 -9.08 -23.93
C ARG A 191 4.22 -8.63 -23.60
N CYS A 192 3.88 -8.61 -22.33
CA CYS A 192 2.66 -8.00 -21.80
C CYS A 192 3.03 -7.05 -20.65
N SER A 193 2.03 -6.48 -20.01
CA SER A 193 2.17 -5.68 -18.81
C SER A 193 1.53 -6.39 -17.62
N LEU A 194 2.14 -6.26 -16.44
CA LEU A 194 1.50 -6.61 -15.18
C LEU A 194 0.34 -5.64 -14.93
N GLY A 195 -0.85 -6.13 -14.62
CA GLY A 195 -2.02 -5.31 -14.33
C GLY A 195 -2.02 -4.80 -12.91
N PHE A 196 -2.46 -5.65 -11.98
CA PHE A 196 -2.52 -5.33 -10.56
C PHE A 196 -1.97 -6.49 -9.72
N ASN A 197 -1.14 -6.18 -8.74
CA ASN A 197 -0.83 -7.13 -7.67
C ASN A 197 -2.06 -7.33 -6.80
N VAL A 198 -2.36 -8.60 -6.51
CA VAL A 198 -3.53 -9.06 -5.78
C VAL A 198 -3.13 -10.15 -4.80
N THR A 199 -3.98 -10.40 -3.81
CA THR A 199 -3.86 -11.55 -2.91
C THR A 199 -4.98 -12.52 -3.23
N THR A 200 -4.67 -13.78 -3.48
CA THR A 200 -5.70 -14.82 -3.66
C THR A 200 -6.46 -15.07 -2.36
N ASP A 201 -7.63 -15.71 -2.42
CA ASP A 201 -8.38 -16.11 -1.22
C ASP A 201 -7.58 -17.04 -0.27
N SER A 202 -6.57 -17.74 -0.80
CA SER A 202 -5.65 -18.57 -0.02
C SER A 202 -4.51 -17.78 0.65
N GLY A 203 -4.42 -16.47 0.38
CA GLY A 203 -3.37 -15.58 0.88
C GLY A 203 -2.09 -15.60 0.06
N ALA A 204 -2.08 -16.22 -1.13
CA ALA A 204 -0.90 -16.24 -1.98
C ALA A 204 -0.75 -14.91 -2.72
N PRO A 205 0.48 -14.37 -2.83
CA PRO A 205 0.74 -13.20 -3.67
C PRO A 205 0.57 -13.59 -5.14
N ALA A 206 -0.17 -12.79 -5.89
CA ALA A 206 -0.42 -12.98 -7.30
C ALA A 206 -0.55 -11.64 -8.03
N PHE A 207 -0.69 -11.70 -9.34
CA PHE A 207 -1.04 -10.53 -10.14
C PHE A 207 -2.02 -10.88 -11.26
N LEU A 208 -2.82 -9.89 -11.63
CA LEU A 208 -3.69 -9.95 -12.80
C LEU A 208 -2.96 -9.45 -14.04
N THR A 209 -3.27 -10.04 -15.19
CA THR A 209 -2.89 -9.55 -16.53
C THR A 209 -4.00 -9.92 -17.53
N ALA A 210 -3.81 -9.69 -18.83
CA ALA A 210 -4.79 -10.08 -19.83
C ALA A 210 -4.83 -11.61 -20.03
N GLY A 211 -6.00 -12.12 -20.36
CA GLY A 211 -6.25 -13.54 -20.59
C GLY A 211 -5.52 -14.08 -21.80
N HIS A 212 -5.48 -13.30 -22.89
CA HIS A 212 -4.70 -13.68 -24.08
C HIS A 212 -3.20 -13.77 -23.78
N CYS A 213 -2.68 -13.02 -22.80
CA CYS A 213 -1.32 -13.22 -22.28
C CYS A 213 -1.25 -14.53 -21.48
N GLY A 214 -2.18 -14.78 -20.56
CA GLY A 214 -2.24 -16.03 -19.80
C GLY A 214 -2.33 -17.30 -20.67
N VAL A 215 -3.02 -17.23 -21.81
CA VAL A 215 -3.12 -18.34 -22.79
C VAL A 215 -1.83 -18.47 -23.63
N ALA A 216 -1.11 -17.38 -23.88
CA ALA A 216 0.11 -17.38 -24.69
C ALA A 216 1.31 -18.03 -24.01
N ALA A 217 1.36 -18.06 -22.66
CA ALA A 217 2.47 -18.64 -21.91
C ALA A 217 2.05 -19.08 -20.50
N GLU A 218 2.53 -20.25 -20.07
CA GLU A 218 2.28 -20.80 -18.72
C GLU A 218 3.05 -20.05 -17.62
N GLN A 219 4.21 -19.47 -17.96
CA GLN A 219 5.11 -18.83 -17.00
C GLN A 219 5.58 -17.46 -17.49
N TRP A 220 5.70 -16.53 -16.55
CA TRP A 220 6.02 -15.12 -16.82
C TRP A 220 7.23 -14.65 -16.00
N SER A 221 8.09 -13.86 -16.63
CA SER A 221 9.30 -13.25 -16.07
C SER A 221 9.14 -11.72 -16.03
N ASP A 222 9.75 -11.06 -15.04
CA ASP A 222 9.85 -9.60 -14.93
C ASP A 222 10.88 -8.98 -15.90
N SER A 223 11.64 -9.83 -16.60
CA SER A 223 12.77 -9.44 -17.42
C SER A 223 12.86 -10.30 -18.67
N GLN A 224 13.29 -9.67 -19.77
CA GLN A 224 13.44 -10.37 -21.05
C GLN A 224 14.53 -11.44 -20.94
N ASN A 225 14.16 -12.70 -21.19
CA ASN A 225 15.00 -13.90 -20.97
C ASN A 225 15.37 -14.16 -19.49
N GLY A 226 14.64 -13.56 -18.54
CA GLY A 226 14.80 -13.82 -17.12
C GLY A 226 14.19 -15.16 -16.68
N ALA A 227 14.43 -15.52 -15.43
CA ALA A 227 13.74 -16.64 -14.81
C ALA A 227 12.27 -16.29 -14.56
N ALA A 228 11.38 -17.29 -14.65
CA ALA A 228 10.00 -17.10 -14.28
C ALA A 228 9.87 -16.64 -12.83
N ILE A 229 8.98 -15.68 -12.61
CA ILE A 229 8.61 -15.15 -11.29
C ILE A 229 7.21 -15.61 -10.87
N GLY A 230 6.41 -16.09 -11.81
CA GLY A 230 5.07 -16.58 -11.55
C GLY A 230 4.53 -17.46 -12.65
N THR A 231 3.52 -18.24 -12.26
CA THR A 231 2.88 -19.27 -13.08
C THR A 231 1.38 -18.97 -13.19
N VAL A 232 0.85 -19.03 -14.42
CA VAL A 232 -0.57 -18.82 -14.70
C VAL A 232 -1.39 -19.90 -13.99
N GLN A 233 -2.37 -19.48 -13.18
CA GLN A 233 -3.32 -20.38 -12.52
C GLN A 233 -4.62 -20.48 -13.30
N ASP A 234 -5.13 -19.34 -13.74
CA ASP A 234 -6.38 -19.22 -14.47
C ASP A 234 -6.21 -18.20 -15.60
N ALA A 235 -6.82 -18.46 -16.75
CA ALA A 235 -6.86 -17.55 -17.88
C ALA A 235 -8.17 -17.72 -18.65
N THR A 236 -8.83 -16.60 -18.95
CA THR A 236 -10.06 -16.53 -19.74
C THR A 236 -9.78 -15.69 -20.97
N PHE A 237 -9.74 -16.33 -22.15
CA PHE A 237 -9.72 -15.67 -23.46
C PHE A 237 -9.90 -16.70 -24.60
N PRO A 238 -10.74 -16.44 -25.62
CA PRO A 238 -11.77 -15.40 -25.67
C PRO A 238 -13.04 -15.85 -24.89
N GLY A 239 -14.14 -15.11 -24.99
CA GLY A 239 -15.43 -15.47 -24.41
C GLY A 239 -15.82 -14.55 -23.25
N ASP A 240 -15.96 -15.12 -22.06
CA ASP A 240 -16.48 -14.45 -20.86
C ASP A 240 -15.52 -13.41 -20.26
N GLY A 241 -14.40 -13.12 -20.94
CA GLY A 241 -13.48 -12.04 -20.57
C GLY A 241 -12.12 -12.15 -21.25
N ASP A 242 -11.24 -11.24 -20.84
CA ASP A 242 -9.82 -11.22 -21.19
C ASP A 242 -8.96 -10.90 -19.95
N PHE A 243 -8.84 -11.88 -19.04
CA PHE A 243 -8.02 -11.78 -17.84
C PHE A 243 -7.30 -13.09 -17.51
N ALA A 244 -6.19 -12.99 -16.79
CA ALA A 244 -5.48 -14.12 -16.22
C ALA A 244 -4.98 -13.79 -14.81
N LEU A 245 -4.96 -14.81 -13.96
CA LEU A 245 -4.32 -14.79 -12.65
C LEU A 245 -2.97 -15.50 -12.75
N VAL A 246 -1.89 -14.80 -12.39
CA VAL A 246 -0.55 -15.36 -12.30
C VAL A 246 -0.12 -15.34 -10.84
N THR A 247 0.12 -16.51 -10.24
CA THR A 247 0.60 -16.60 -8.86
C THR A 247 2.12 -16.53 -8.85
N TYR A 248 2.70 -15.74 -7.94
CA TYR A 248 4.15 -15.69 -7.79
C TYR A 248 4.69 -17.04 -7.30
N ASP A 249 5.80 -17.50 -7.89
CA ASP A 249 6.38 -18.81 -7.56
C ASP A 249 7.01 -18.83 -6.15
N ASP A 250 7.49 -17.68 -5.65
CA ASP A 250 7.88 -17.50 -4.24
C ASP A 250 6.71 -16.95 -3.43
N ALA A 251 6.20 -17.76 -2.50
CA ALA A 251 5.10 -17.40 -1.61
C ALA A 251 5.42 -16.23 -0.65
N ASN A 252 6.70 -15.85 -0.51
CA ASN A 252 7.13 -14.70 0.30
C ASN A 252 7.35 -13.43 -0.56
N THR A 253 6.92 -13.44 -1.81
CA THR A 253 7.02 -12.26 -2.67
C THR A 253 6.19 -11.11 -2.07
N GLU A 254 6.86 -10.01 -1.75
CA GLU A 254 6.19 -8.77 -1.37
C GLU A 254 5.67 -8.08 -2.65
N ALA A 255 4.36 -8.17 -2.87
CA ALA A 255 3.69 -7.67 -4.06
C ALA A 255 2.67 -6.57 -3.69
N PRO A 256 3.12 -5.34 -3.36
CA PRO A 256 2.21 -4.28 -2.98
C PRO A 256 1.29 -3.91 -4.16
N SER A 257 0.00 -3.69 -3.88
CA SER A 257 -0.98 -3.21 -4.88
C SER A 257 -0.68 -1.76 -5.24
N THR A 258 0.22 -1.58 -6.21
CA THR A 258 0.67 -0.27 -6.70
C THR A 258 0.83 -0.29 -8.21
N VAL A 259 0.74 0.89 -8.83
CA VAL A 259 1.08 1.11 -10.24
C VAL A 259 2.31 1.99 -10.34
N ASN A 260 3.30 1.57 -11.12
CA ASN A 260 4.49 2.34 -11.40
C ASN A 260 4.26 3.20 -12.65
N THR A 261 4.08 4.51 -12.47
CA THR A 261 3.83 5.44 -13.59
C THR A 261 5.11 5.95 -14.25
N GLY A 262 6.27 5.36 -13.93
CA GLY A 262 7.60 5.81 -14.35
C GLY A 262 8.18 6.93 -13.48
N ASP A 263 7.38 7.96 -13.18
CA ASP A 263 7.80 9.09 -12.33
C ASP A 263 7.50 8.89 -10.84
N GLN A 264 6.49 8.09 -10.53
CA GLN A 264 6.00 7.84 -9.17
C GLN A 264 5.30 6.49 -9.07
N THR A 265 5.03 6.08 -7.83
CA THR A 265 4.20 4.93 -7.51
C THR A 265 2.84 5.42 -7.03
N VAL A 266 1.77 4.90 -7.61
CA VAL A 266 0.38 5.16 -7.19
C VAL A 266 -0.12 3.96 -6.41
N ASP A 267 -0.57 4.18 -5.17
CA ASP A 267 -1.20 3.14 -4.36
C ASP A 267 -2.57 2.78 -4.93
N ILE A 268 -2.82 1.49 -5.11
CA ILE A 268 -4.11 0.96 -5.55
C ILE A 268 -4.81 0.34 -4.35
N THR A 269 -5.84 1.02 -3.89
CA THR A 269 -6.44 0.75 -2.58
C THR A 269 -7.73 -0.06 -2.65
N ALA A 270 -8.43 -0.02 -3.79
CA ALA A 270 -9.67 -0.74 -4.01
C ALA A 270 -9.93 -0.97 -5.51
N ALA A 271 -10.79 -1.94 -5.82
CA ALA A 271 -11.40 -2.07 -7.14
C ALA A 271 -12.60 -1.12 -7.26
N GLY A 272 -12.86 -0.62 -8.46
CA GLY A 272 -13.98 0.26 -8.76
C GLY A 272 -14.65 -0.12 -10.08
N GLU A 273 -15.95 0.14 -10.14
CA GLU A 273 -16.73 0.01 -11.38
C GLU A 273 -16.52 1.24 -12.28
N ALA A 274 -16.34 1.00 -13.57
CA ALA A 274 -16.21 2.08 -14.54
C ALA A 274 -17.55 2.80 -14.76
N THR A 275 -17.51 4.12 -14.94
CA THR A 275 -18.68 4.92 -15.36
C THR A 275 -18.37 5.70 -16.62
N VAL A 276 -19.30 5.78 -17.58
CA VAL A 276 -19.12 6.60 -18.78
C VAL A 276 -18.84 8.07 -18.41
N GLY A 277 -17.81 8.65 -19.01
CA GLY A 277 -17.28 9.98 -18.72
C GLY A 277 -16.26 10.03 -17.57
N GLN A 278 -15.99 8.90 -16.91
CA GLN A 278 -14.95 8.83 -15.87
C GLN A 278 -13.57 9.04 -16.49
N GLN A 279 -12.79 9.95 -15.91
CA GLN A 279 -11.38 10.12 -16.23
C GLN A 279 -10.58 8.94 -15.69
N VAL A 280 -9.75 8.37 -16.54
CA VAL A 280 -8.96 7.18 -16.25
C VAL A 280 -7.53 7.35 -16.78
N GLN A 281 -6.61 6.63 -16.16
CA GLN A 281 -5.22 6.53 -16.55
C GLN A 281 -4.90 5.07 -16.86
N ARG A 282 -4.18 4.83 -17.94
CA ARG A 282 -3.62 3.53 -18.28
C ARG A 282 -2.11 3.58 -18.14
N MET A 283 -1.54 2.60 -17.47
CA MET A 283 -0.10 2.33 -17.53
C MET A 283 0.15 1.06 -18.36
N GLY A 284 1.21 1.06 -19.15
CA GLY A 284 1.57 -0.09 -19.97
C GLY A 284 3.04 -0.06 -20.31
N SER A 285 3.61 -1.24 -20.51
CA SER A 285 5.05 -1.40 -20.66
C SER A 285 5.59 -0.81 -21.97
N THR A 286 4.76 -0.67 -23.00
CA THR A 286 5.19 -0.16 -24.31
C THR A 286 5.05 1.34 -24.41
N THR A 287 3.88 1.89 -24.10
CA THR A 287 3.58 3.32 -24.33
C THR A 287 3.59 4.16 -23.05
N GLY A 288 3.81 3.54 -21.90
CA GLY A 288 3.86 4.22 -20.61
C GLY A 288 2.49 4.69 -20.13
N LEU A 289 2.48 5.76 -19.32
CA LEU A 289 1.29 6.35 -18.74
C LEU A 289 0.57 7.21 -19.79
N ASN A 290 -0.71 6.91 -20.03
CA ASN A 290 -1.58 7.73 -20.85
C ASN A 290 -2.94 7.92 -20.16
N ASP A 291 -3.55 9.07 -20.35
CA ASP A 291 -4.86 9.40 -19.78
C ASP A 291 -5.95 9.51 -20.86
N GLY A 292 -7.19 9.46 -20.40
CA GLY A 292 -8.38 9.57 -21.23
C GLY A 292 -9.64 9.39 -20.41
N SER A 293 -10.71 8.96 -21.06
CA SER A 293 -12.04 8.82 -20.48
C SER A 293 -12.74 7.54 -20.92
N VAL A 294 -13.59 7.01 -20.03
CA VAL A 294 -14.50 5.92 -20.37
C VAL A 294 -15.58 6.44 -21.32
N THR A 295 -15.68 5.86 -22.50
CA THR A 295 -16.64 6.26 -23.54
C THR A 295 -17.82 5.29 -23.67
N GLY A 296 -17.67 4.06 -23.16
CA GLY A 296 -18.71 3.04 -23.17
C GLY A 296 -18.48 1.93 -22.15
N LEU A 297 -19.54 1.20 -21.82
CA LEU A 297 -19.54 0.03 -20.95
C LEU A 297 -20.25 -1.13 -21.67
N ASP A 298 -19.99 -2.36 -21.23
CA ASP A 298 -20.54 -3.59 -21.83
C ASP A 298 -20.25 -3.70 -23.34
N ALA A 299 -19.06 -3.25 -23.73
CA ALA A 299 -18.59 -3.36 -25.10
C ALA A 299 -18.32 -4.83 -25.46
N THR A 300 -18.68 -5.19 -26.69
CA THR A 300 -18.37 -6.49 -27.28
C THR A 300 -17.40 -6.30 -28.44
N VAL A 301 -16.26 -6.98 -28.38
CA VAL A 301 -15.21 -6.94 -29.39
C VAL A 301 -15.07 -8.31 -30.03
N ASN A 302 -15.00 -8.34 -31.37
CA ASN A 302 -14.81 -9.57 -32.13
C ASN A 302 -13.36 -9.63 -32.62
N TYR A 303 -12.48 -10.25 -31.82
CA TYR A 303 -11.09 -10.49 -32.21
C TYR A 303 -10.98 -11.65 -33.21
N PRO A 304 -9.88 -11.77 -33.95
CA PRO A 304 -9.61 -12.94 -34.80
C PRO A 304 -9.70 -14.28 -34.06
N GLU A 305 -9.35 -14.29 -32.77
CA GLU A 305 -9.36 -15.44 -31.88
C GLU A 305 -10.77 -15.76 -31.36
N GLY A 306 -11.65 -14.76 -31.26
CA GLY A 306 -13.04 -14.92 -30.85
C GLY A 306 -13.66 -13.65 -30.27
N THR A 307 -14.93 -13.75 -29.87
CA THR A 307 -15.69 -12.65 -29.28
C THR A 307 -15.41 -12.53 -27.78
N VAL A 308 -15.23 -11.31 -27.29
CA VAL A 308 -15.16 -10.97 -25.86
C VAL A 308 -16.21 -9.89 -25.57
N SER A 309 -17.01 -10.07 -24.53
CA SER A 309 -18.10 -9.16 -24.12
C SER A 309 -17.86 -8.59 -22.71
N GLY A 310 -18.65 -7.58 -22.31
CA GLY A 310 -18.54 -6.99 -20.98
C GLY A 310 -17.36 -6.04 -20.79
N LEU A 311 -16.75 -5.55 -21.88
CA LEU A 311 -15.57 -4.70 -21.81
C LEU A 311 -15.92 -3.23 -21.54
N ILE A 312 -14.97 -2.51 -20.95
CA ILE A 312 -14.98 -1.05 -20.84
C ILE A 312 -14.38 -0.50 -22.12
N GLN A 313 -15.03 0.47 -22.75
CA GLN A 313 -14.50 1.20 -23.91
C GLN A 313 -13.97 2.56 -23.46
N THR A 314 -12.77 2.92 -23.92
CA THR A 314 -12.15 4.23 -23.64
C THR A 314 -11.53 4.83 -24.90
N ASP A 315 -11.18 6.11 -24.83
CA ASP A 315 -10.36 6.82 -25.82
C ASP A 315 -8.86 6.84 -25.47
N VAL A 316 -8.45 6.13 -24.41
CA VAL A 316 -7.05 6.02 -23.99
C VAL A 316 -6.29 5.20 -25.03
N CYS A 317 -5.16 5.70 -25.54
CA CYS A 317 -4.37 4.96 -26.51
C CYS A 317 -3.63 3.76 -25.86
N ALA A 318 -3.43 2.70 -26.64
CA ALA A 318 -2.62 1.53 -26.25
C ALA A 318 -1.99 0.90 -27.51
N GLU A 319 -0.84 0.25 -27.34
CA GLU A 319 -0.12 -0.43 -28.42
C GLU A 319 0.29 -1.86 -28.00
N PRO A 320 0.72 -2.72 -28.94
CA PRO A 320 1.18 -4.07 -28.61
C PRO A 320 2.21 -4.09 -27.46
N GLY A 321 1.94 -4.90 -26.44
CA GLY A 321 2.73 -4.99 -25.21
C GLY A 321 2.16 -4.19 -24.03
N ASP A 322 1.20 -3.29 -24.25
CA ASP A 322 0.42 -2.68 -23.17
C ASP A 322 -0.69 -3.61 -22.64
N SER A 323 -0.99 -4.70 -23.36
CA SER A 323 -1.90 -5.77 -22.95
C SER A 323 -1.68 -6.20 -21.51
N GLY A 324 -2.77 -6.31 -20.75
CA GLY A 324 -2.78 -6.62 -19.33
C GLY A 324 -2.47 -5.46 -18.40
N GLY A 325 -1.97 -4.33 -18.92
CA GLY A 325 -1.63 -3.15 -18.12
C GLY A 325 -2.84 -2.52 -17.44
N PRO A 326 -2.65 -1.88 -16.28
CA PRO A 326 -3.75 -1.37 -15.46
C PRO A 326 -4.38 -0.13 -16.07
N LEU A 327 -5.71 -0.09 -16.03
CA LEU A 327 -6.55 1.10 -16.11
C LEU A 327 -7.01 1.45 -14.69
N PHE A 328 -6.73 2.66 -14.23
CA PHE A 328 -6.97 3.09 -12.86
C PHE A 328 -7.41 4.56 -12.81
N SER A 329 -8.04 4.97 -11.73
CA SER A 329 -8.39 6.37 -11.48
C SER A 329 -7.25 7.11 -10.76
N ALA A 330 -7.24 8.44 -10.86
CA ALA A 330 -6.20 9.27 -10.23
C ALA A 330 -6.15 9.16 -8.69
N ASP A 331 -7.24 8.73 -8.05
CA ASP A 331 -7.37 8.47 -6.62
C ASP A 331 -7.04 7.03 -6.21
N GLY A 332 -6.55 6.20 -7.13
CA GLY A 332 -6.03 4.87 -6.82
C GLY A 332 -7.09 3.76 -6.77
N GLN A 333 -8.17 3.87 -7.55
CA GLN A 333 -9.07 2.75 -7.80
C GLN A 333 -8.61 1.97 -9.04
N ALA A 334 -8.54 0.64 -8.93
CA ALA A 334 -8.37 -0.22 -10.10
C ALA A 334 -9.68 -0.31 -10.86
N ILE A 335 -9.64 -0.08 -12.18
CA ILE A 335 -10.83 -0.03 -13.04
C ILE A 335 -10.82 -1.19 -14.04
N GLY A 336 -9.69 -1.47 -14.70
CA GLY A 336 -9.64 -2.55 -15.69
C GLY A 336 -8.25 -2.97 -16.13
N LEU A 337 -8.20 -3.99 -16.97
CA LEU A 337 -6.98 -4.57 -17.57
C LEU A 337 -7.03 -4.36 -19.08
N THR A 338 -5.95 -3.87 -19.68
CA THR A 338 -5.91 -3.59 -21.13
C THR A 338 -6.11 -4.89 -21.93
N SER A 339 -7.16 -4.98 -22.73
CA SER A 339 -7.43 -6.16 -23.58
C SER A 339 -6.87 -5.94 -24.99
N GLY A 340 -7.36 -4.92 -25.68
CA GLY A 340 -6.91 -4.58 -27.02
C GLY A 340 -7.69 -3.40 -27.58
N GLY A 341 -7.42 -3.00 -28.82
CA GLY A 341 -8.02 -1.82 -29.39
C GLY A 341 -7.69 -1.62 -30.86
N SER A 342 -8.01 -0.43 -31.36
CA SER A 342 -7.66 0.04 -32.69
C SER A 342 -7.01 1.40 -32.62
N GLY A 343 -6.21 1.75 -33.63
CA GLY A 343 -5.45 3.00 -33.65
C GLY A 343 -4.06 2.87 -33.01
N ASP A 344 -3.46 4.00 -32.64
CA ASP A 344 -2.15 4.08 -32.00
C ASP A 344 -2.03 5.35 -31.13
N CYS A 345 -0.94 5.49 -30.37
CA CYS A 345 -0.73 6.66 -29.51
C CYS A 345 -0.33 7.95 -30.27
N THR A 346 -0.28 7.91 -31.61
CA THR A 346 -0.03 9.08 -32.46
C THR A 346 -1.32 9.65 -33.06
N SER A 347 -2.23 8.78 -33.50
CA SER A 347 -3.45 9.10 -34.24
C SER A 347 -4.71 8.99 -33.36
N GLY A 348 -4.57 8.46 -32.15
CA GLY A 348 -5.67 8.12 -31.27
C GLY A 348 -6.34 6.80 -31.68
N GLY A 349 -7.36 6.40 -30.94
CA GLY A 349 -7.98 5.10 -31.12
C GLY A 349 -9.08 4.80 -30.11
N GLU A 350 -9.56 3.57 -30.17
CA GLU A 350 -10.48 2.99 -29.20
C GLU A 350 -9.77 1.84 -28.52
N THR A 351 -9.73 1.84 -27.20
CA THR A 351 -9.13 0.75 -26.42
C THR A 351 -10.18 0.16 -25.49
N PHE A 352 -10.15 -1.16 -25.38
CA PHE A 352 -11.06 -1.95 -24.58
C PHE A 352 -10.34 -2.59 -23.40
N PHE A 353 -11.01 -2.62 -22.26
CA PHE A 353 -10.45 -3.09 -21.00
C PHE A 353 -11.40 -4.07 -20.34
N GLN A 354 -10.85 -5.16 -19.81
CA GLN A 354 -11.58 -6.08 -18.96
C GLN A 354 -11.82 -5.39 -17.60
N PRO A 355 -13.07 -5.27 -17.11
CA PRO A 355 -13.34 -4.80 -15.75
C PRO A 355 -12.58 -5.61 -14.70
N VAL A 356 -11.87 -4.92 -13.80
CA VAL A 356 -11.05 -5.60 -12.78
C VAL A 356 -11.92 -6.30 -11.74
N THR A 357 -13.11 -5.77 -11.45
CA THR A 357 -14.07 -6.35 -10.50
C THR A 357 -14.53 -7.73 -10.98
N THR A 358 -14.88 -7.85 -12.25
CA THR A 358 -15.20 -9.13 -12.91
C THR A 358 -14.04 -10.12 -12.85
N ALA A 359 -12.81 -9.67 -13.12
CA ALA A 359 -11.63 -10.54 -13.06
C ALA A 359 -11.35 -11.04 -11.64
N LEU A 360 -11.40 -10.16 -10.63
CA LEU A 360 -11.19 -10.49 -9.22
C LEU A 360 -12.21 -11.50 -8.70
N GLU A 361 -13.49 -11.32 -9.04
CA GLU A 361 -14.57 -12.24 -8.68
C GLU A 361 -14.36 -13.62 -9.32
N ALA A 362 -14.00 -13.66 -10.60
CA ALA A 362 -13.82 -14.90 -11.34
C ALA A 362 -12.66 -15.76 -10.82
N VAL A 363 -11.56 -15.14 -10.38
CA VAL A 363 -10.35 -15.84 -9.94
C VAL A 363 -10.20 -15.96 -8.42
N GLY A 364 -11.14 -15.42 -7.64
CA GLY A 364 -11.08 -15.46 -6.17
C GLY A 364 -9.86 -14.73 -5.61
N ALA A 365 -9.73 -13.45 -5.97
CA ALA A 365 -8.63 -12.59 -5.50
C ALA A 365 -9.12 -11.22 -5.03
N GLN A 366 -8.27 -10.54 -4.24
CA GLN A 366 -8.54 -9.25 -3.64
C GLN A 366 -7.42 -8.26 -3.93
N ILE A 367 -7.77 -6.99 -4.08
CA ILE A 367 -6.84 -5.90 -4.34
C ILE A 367 -6.75 -4.96 -3.13
N GLY A 368 -5.56 -4.41 -2.87
CA GLY A 368 -5.31 -3.59 -1.69
C GLY A 368 -5.42 -4.36 -0.37
N ASP A 369 -5.48 -3.65 0.75
CA ASP A 369 -5.48 -4.22 2.11
C ASP A 369 -6.82 -4.88 2.53
N GLY A 370 -7.61 -5.42 1.59
CA GLY A 370 -8.79 -6.25 1.90
C GLY A 370 -10.00 -5.49 2.50
N GLY A 371 -10.14 -4.19 2.23
CA GLY A 371 -11.30 -3.40 2.64
C GLY A 371 -12.49 -3.63 1.72
N ALA A 372 -13.44 -4.45 2.15
CA ALA A 372 -14.71 -4.78 1.49
C ALA A 372 -15.33 -3.65 0.65
N ALA A 373 -15.76 -4.02 -0.56
CA ALA A 373 -16.72 -3.29 -1.36
C ALA A 373 -17.97 -2.97 -0.52
N GLY A 374 -18.16 -1.68 -0.21
CA GLY A 374 -19.37 -1.15 0.39
C GLY A 374 -20.30 -0.67 -0.72
N GLY A 375 -21.35 -1.46 -1.01
CA GLY A 375 -22.34 -1.17 -2.04
C GLY A 375 -22.94 0.23 -1.95
N GLY A 376 -22.93 0.93 -3.09
CA GLY A 376 -23.75 2.10 -3.36
C GLY A 376 -24.93 1.67 -4.22
N GLY A 377 -26.13 1.72 -3.63
CA GLY A 377 -27.35 1.15 -4.18
C GLY A 377 -27.82 1.77 -5.50
N ALA A 378 -28.61 0.96 -6.21
CA ALA A 378 -29.49 1.39 -7.27
C ALA A 378 -30.33 2.60 -6.80
N ALA A 379 -30.16 3.72 -7.49
CA ALA A 379 -31.10 4.82 -7.43
C ALA A 379 -32.26 4.48 -8.37
N ASP A 380 -33.33 3.95 -7.78
CA ASP A 380 -34.68 4.17 -8.28
C ASP A 380 -34.93 5.69 -8.24
N ASP A 381 -35.10 6.33 -9.40
CA ASP A 381 -35.80 7.61 -9.47
C ASP A 381 -36.99 7.52 -10.42
N ALA A 382 -38.11 7.93 -9.85
CA ALA A 382 -39.44 7.84 -10.38
C ALA A 382 -39.70 9.00 -11.35
N GLY A 383 -39.88 8.66 -12.63
CA GLY A 383 -40.53 9.54 -13.60
C GLY A 383 -42.05 9.51 -13.43
N ALA A 384 -42.57 10.15 -12.39
CA ALA A 384 -43.99 10.48 -12.30
C ALA A 384 -44.31 11.66 -13.24
N ALA A 385 -45.00 11.37 -14.34
CA ALA A 385 -45.75 12.37 -15.11
C ALA A 385 -47.21 11.92 -15.18
N GLY A 386 -48.11 12.76 -14.66
CA GLY A 386 -49.56 12.62 -14.77
C GLY A 386 -50.00 12.54 -16.24
N GLY A 387 -51.17 12.04 -16.57
CA GLY A 387 -52.44 12.04 -15.87
C GLY A 387 -53.48 12.34 -16.95
N ASP A 388 -54.43 11.41 -17.13
CA ASP A 388 -55.85 11.65 -17.44
C ASP A 388 -56.47 10.57 -18.36
N ALA A 389 -57.60 10.08 -17.84
CA ALA A 389 -58.86 9.76 -18.52
C ALA A 389 -59.13 8.35 -19.09
N ALA A 390 -60.37 7.93 -18.75
CA ALA A 390 -61.26 6.89 -19.30
C ALA A 390 -60.92 5.44 -18.93
N ASP A 391 -61.62 4.79 -17.99
CA ASP A 391 -63.01 4.31 -18.02
C ASP A 391 -63.35 3.45 -19.25
N GLY A 392 -63.84 2.22 -19.01
CA GLY A 392 -64.43 1.38 -20.06
C GLY A 392 -64.10 -0.12 -20.03
N SER A 393 -64.74 -0.84 -19.10
CA SER A 393 -65.48 -2.11 -19.33
C SER A 393 -64.96 -3.25 -20.25
N GLY A 394 -64.98 -4.47 -19.68
CA GLY A 394 -65.36 -5.74 -20.36
C GLY A 394 -64.21 -6.49 -21.05
N ALA A 395 -64.17 -7.82 -21.14
CA ALA A 395 -65.03 -8.90 -20.68
C ALA A 395 -64.18 -10.19 -20.76
N ALA A 396 -64.47 -11.16 -19.91
CA ALA A 396 -64.02 -12.54 -20.09
C ALA A 396 -64.79 -13.19 -21.26
N GLY A 397 -64.14 -14.10 -21.98
CA GLY A 397 -64.79 -14.91 -23.01
C GLY A 397 -63.86 -15.97 -23.61
N ASP A 398 -64.12 -17.22 -23.23
CA ASP A 398 -63.50 -18.47 -23.66
C ASP A 398 -63.42 -18.70 -25.17
N GLY A 399 -62.53 -19.61 -25.61
CA GLY A 399 -62.63 -20.22 -26.93
C GLY A 399 -61.48 -21.14 -27.32
N ALA A 400 -61.67 -22.44 -27.10
CA ALA A 400 -60.79 -23.54 -27.48
C ALA A 400 -60.53 -23.66 -28.99
N GLY A 401 -59.43 -24.33 -29.36
CA GLY A 401 -59.18 -24.81 -30.72
C GLY A 401 -57.83 -25.50 -30.86
N ALA A 402 -57.76 -26.77 -30.48
CA ALA A 402 -56.71 -27.69 -30.87
C ALA A 402 -57.03 -28.29 -32.25
N ASP A 403 -56.02 -28.35 -33.11
CA ASP A 403 -55.76 -29.29 -34.23
C ASP A 403 -54.53 -28.69 -34.97
N GLY A 404 -53.43 -29.36 -35.29
CA GLY A 404 -53.17 -30.77 -35.49
C GLY A 404 -52.43 -30.94 -36.83
N ALA A 405 -51.24 -31.55 -36.80
CA ALA A 405 -50.39 -31.98 -37.93
C ALA A 405 -49.66 -30.86 -38.71
N GLY A 406 -48.39 -30.99 -39.11
CA GLY A 406 -47.49 -32.13 -39.20
C GLY A 406 -46.62 -31.93 -40.45
N GLY A 407 -45.33 -32.28 -40.41
CA GLY A 407 -44.51 -32.30 -41.63
C GLY A 407 -43.02 -32.11 -41.38
N ALA A 408 -42.32 -33.23 -41.22
CA ALA A 408 -40.86 -33.34 -41.30
C ALA A 408 -40.39 -33.43 -42.76
N ALA A 409 -39.12 -33.04 -43.00
CA ALA A 409 -38.15 -33.47 -44.03
C ALA A 409 -37.34 -32.24 -44.48
N ASP A 410 -36.05 -32.10 -44.17
CA ASP A 410 -34.84 -32.86 -44.55
C ASP A 410 -34.15 -32.34 -45.84
N ASN A 411 -32.87 -32.01 -45.64
CA ASN A 411 -31.70 -31.94 -46.53
C ASN A 411 -31.73 -31.26 -47.91
N GLY A 412 -30.71 -30.40 -48.10
CA GLY A 412 -30.23 -29.86 -49.37
C GLY A 412 -29.11 -28.86 -49.15
#